data_AF-A0A959RYE0-F1
#
_entry.id   AF-A0A959RYE0-F1
#
_cell.length_a   1.000
_cell.length_b   1.000
_cell.length_c   1.000
_cell.angle_alpha   90.00
_cell.angle_beta   90.00
_cell.angle_gamma   90.00
#
_symmetry.space_group_name_H-M   'P 1'
#
loop_
_entity.id
_entity.type
_entity.pdbx_description
1 polymer ?
#
loop_
_entity_poly.entity_id
_entity_poly.type
_entity_poly.pdbx_seq_one_letter_code
_entity_poly.pdbx_strand_id
1 'polypeptide(L)' 'MAKHKIKYICSNCGFESLKWQGKCPHCEEWNTFSEEFV' A
#
# COMPACT_ATOMS: atom_id res chain seq x y z
N MET A 1 -3.81 11.18 20.91
CA MET A 1 -3.49 9.78 20.56
C MET A 1 -3.93 9.56 19.13
N ALA A 2 -3.00 9.70 18.16
CA ALA A 2 -3.33 9.59 16.74
C ALA A 2 -3.72 8.13 16.47
N LYS A 3 -4.91 7.91 15.90
CA LYS A 3 -5.34 6.57 15.47
C LYS A 3 -4.32 6.08 14.45
N HIS A 4 -3.59 5.01 14.77
CA HIS A 4 -2.68 4.38 13.83
C HIS A 4 -3.49 3.99 12.59
N LYS A 5 -3.27 4.68 11.48
CA LYS A 5 -3.86 4.30 10.19
C LYS A 5 -2.87 3.40 9.49
N ILE A 6 -3.37 2.33 8.90
CA ILE A 6 -2.56 1.46 8.07
C ILE A 6 -2.71 1.98 6.64
N LYS A 7 -1.60 2.34 6.00
CA LYS A 7 -1.55 2.59 4.55
C LYS A 7 -0.75 1.48 3.89
N TYR A 8 -1.14 1.14 2.67
CA TYR A 8 -0.50 0.15 1.83
C TYR A 8 0.18 0.88 0.68
N ILE A 9 1.51 0.84 0.63
CA ILE A 9 2.32 1.49 -0.40
C ILE A 9 2.93 0.43 -1.30
N CYS A 10 2.77 0.58 -2.61
CA CYS A 10 3.48 -0.24 -3.57
C CYS A 10 4.96 0.15 -3.61
N SER A 11 5.85 -0.80 -3.29
CA SER A 11 7.30 -0.59 -3.31
C SER A 11 7.90 -0.45 -4.73
N ASN A 12 7.14 -0.76 -5.79
CA ASN A 12 7.64 -0.62 -7.16
C ASN A 12 7.33 0.76 -7.77
N CYS A 13 6.09 1.25 -7.61
CA CYS A 13 5.65 2.52 -8.19
C CYS A 13 5.35 3.62 -7.17
N GLY A 14 5.33 3.32 -5.87
CA GLY A 14 4.98 4.28 -4.81
C GLY A 14 3.48 4.49 -4.62
N PHE A 15 2.62 3.69 -5.27
CA PHE A 15 1.17 3.83 -5.16
C PHE A 15 0.68 3.56 -3.74
N GLU A 16 0.03 4.55 -3.11
CA GLU A 16 -0.56 4.41 -1.78
C GLU A 16 -2.06 4.10 -1.84
N SER A 17 -2.49 3.16 -1.01
CA SER A 17 -3.89 2.76 -0.84
C SER A 17 -4.20 2.51 0.62
N LEU A 18 -5.42 2.82 1.06
CA LEU A 18 -5.90 2.50 2.41
C LEU A 18 -6.42 1.06 2.52
N LYS A 19 -6.40 0.30 1.42
CA LYS A 19 -6.82 -1.10 1.36
C LYS A 19 -5.82 -1.93 0.57
N TRP A 20 -5.50 -3.11 1.09
CA TRP A 20 -4.69 -4.10 0.38
C TRP A 20 -5.45 -4.59 -0.86
N GLN A 21 -4.89 -4.37 -2.04
CA GLN A 21 -5.53 -4.74 -3.31
C GLN A 21 -4.93 -6.00 -3.96
N GLY A 22 -3.88 -6.61 -3.39
CA GLY A 22 -3.23 -7.84 -3.89
C GLY A 22 -2.38 -7.61 -5.15
N LYS A 23 -2.96 -6.95 -6.15
CA LYS A 23 -2.33 -6.46 -7.37
C LYS A 23 -2.31 -4.93 -7.35
N CYS A 24 -1.16 -4.32 -7.61
CA CYS A 24 -1.07 -2.87 -7.73
C CYS A 24 -1.79 -2.40 -9.00
N PRO A 25 -2.73 -1.44 -8.93
CA PRO A 25 -3.42 -0.93 -10.12
C PRO A 25 -2.53 -0.03 -10.99
N HIS A 26 -1.37 0.41 -10.47
CA HIS A 26 -0.51 1.36 -11.16
C HIS A 26 0.63 0.67 -11.93
N CYS A 27 1.31 -0.31 -11.33
CA CYS A 27 2.37 -1.09 -11.99
C CYS A 27 1.96 -2.53 -12.35
N GLU A 28 0.72 -2.92 -12.05
CA GLU A 28 0.19 -4.26 -12.31
C GLU A 28 0.92 -5.43 -11.64
N GLU A 29 1.82 -5.14 -10.70
CA GLU A 29 2.55 -6.17 -9.97
C GLU A 29 1.80 -6.71 -8.77
N TRP A 30 2.13 -7.95 -8.44
CA TRP A 30 1.62 -8.68 -7.29
C TRP A 30 2.67 -8.68 -6.18
N ASN A 31 2.22 -8.73 -4.93
CA ASN A 31 3.10 -8.79 -3.74
C ASN A 31 4.06 -7.60 -3.58
N THR A 32 3.77 -6.45 -4.22
CA THR A 32 4.58 -5.23 -4.07
C THR A 32 4.03 -4.26 -3.04
N PHE A 33 2.87 -4.53 -2.45
CA PHE A 33 2.29 -3.69 -1.39
C PHE A 33 2.98 -3.92 -0.04
N SER A 34 3.50 -2.85 0.54
CA SER A 34 4.09 -2.75 1.87
C SER A 34 3.14 -1.99 2.80
N GLU A 35 2.98 -2.48 4.02
CA GLU A 35 2.09 -1.90 5.03
C GLU A 35 2.90 -0.91 5.88
N GLU A 36 2.46 0.34 5.96
CA GLU A 36 3.10 1.37 6.78
C GLU A 36 2.09 1.92 7.80
N PHE A 37 2.50 1.94 9.07
CA PHE A 37 1.72 2.47 10.18
C PHE A 37 1.98 3.97 10.30
N VAL A 38 0.94 4.79 10.17
CA VAL A 38 1.01 6.26 10.32
C VAL A 38 0.18 6.77 11.49
#